data_AF-A0A8T5GPD6-F1
#
_entry.id   AF-A0A8T5GPD6-F1
#
_cell.length_a   1.000
_cell.length_b   1.000
_cell.length_c   1.000
_cell.angle_alpha   90.00
_cell.angle_beta   90.00
_cell.angle_gamma   90.00
#
_symmetry.space_group_name_H-M   'P 1'
#
loop_
_entity.id
_entity.type
_entity.pdbx_description
1 polymer ?
#
loop_
_entity_poly.entity_id
_entity_poly.type
_entity_poly.pdbx_seq_one_letter_code
_entity_poly.pdbx_strand_id
1 'polypeptide(L)'
;MTLSNEAAYLYIYSKELAKVNKKLHKLSKDAEKEVKKHQKAKTVEQKLKHKIEHTKITGKIKELTTEHNKFVTTLKHHSIAFSHSLRKEHTL
;
A
#
# COMPACT_ATOMS: atom_id res chain seq x y z
N MET A 1 -0.70 -15.53 22.64
CA MET A 1 -1.55 -14.40 22.24
C MET A 1 -3.00 -14.73 22.56
N THR A 2 -3.78 -13.75 23.01
CA THR A 2 -5.23 -13.90 23.26
C THR A 2 -6.02 -13.53 22.00
N LEU A 3 -7.25 -14.03 21.89
CA LEU A 3 -8.15 -13.70 20.77
C LEU A 3 -8.33 -12.18 20.60
N SER A 4 -8.51 -11.46 21.70
CA SER A 4 -8.65 -9.99 21.71
C SER A 4 -7.42 -9.27 21.17
N ASN A 5 -6.21 -9.75 21.47
CA ASN A 5 -4.98 -9.14 20.96
C ASN A 5 -4.87 -9.33 19.44
N GLU A 6 -5.18 -10.52 18.93
CA GLU A 6 -5.19 -10.79 17.49
C GLU A 6 -6.25 -9.95 16.75
N ALA A 7 -7.43 -9.78 17.34
CA ALA A 7 -8.47 -8.90 16.80
C ALA A 7 -8.00 -7.43 16.72
N ALA A 8 -7.33 -6.95 17.77
CA ALA A 8 -6.79 -5.59 17.81
C ALA A 8 -5.71 -5.39 16.73
N TYR A 9 -4.78 -6.35 16.56
CA TYR A 9 -3.78 -6.30 15.51
C TYR A 9 -4.41 -6.27 14.11
N LEU A 10 -5.39 -7.14 13.84
CA LEU A 10 -6.11 -7.14 12.57
C LEU A 10 -6.76 -5.78 12.29
N TYR A 11 -7.41 -5.18 13.29
CA TYR A 11 -8.02 -3.87 13.15
C TYR A 11 -6.98 -2.79 12.81
N ILE A 12 -5.90 -2.69 13.60
CA ILE A 12 -4.88 -1.65 13.41
C ILE A 12 -4.21 -1.79 12.04
N TYR A 13 -3.74 -2.98 11.69
CA TYR A 13 -3.04 -3.19 10.42
C TYR A 13 -3.94 -3.04 9.19
N SER A 14 -5.25 -3.34 9.31
CA SER A 14 -6.20 -3.07 8.23
C SER A 14 -6.38 -1.57 7.97
N LYS A 15 -6.37 -0.74 9.02
CA LYS A 15 -6.43 0.72 8.90
C LYS A 15 -5.17 1.29 8.27
N GLU A 16 -3.99 0.80 8.66
CA GLU A 16 -2.73 1.23 8.05
C GLU A 16 -2.64 0.80 6.58
N LEU A 17 -3.04 -0.43 6.25
CA LEU A 17 -3.14 -0.89 4.86
C LEU A 17 -4.06 0.01 4.02
N ALA A 18 -5.22 0.40 4.57
CA ALA A 18 -6.15 1.31 3.90
C ALA A 18 -5.53 2.70 3.64
N LYS A 19 -4.72 3.22 4.58
CA LYS A 19 -3.99 4.49 4.38
C LYS A 19 -2.96 4.36 3.26
N VAL A 20 -2.19 3.28 3.23
CA VAL A 20 -1.21 3.01 2.15
C VAL A 20 -1.91 2.90 0.79
N ASN A 21 -3.04 2.19 0.71
CA ASN A 21 -3.83 2.09 -0.52
C ASN A 21 -4.32 3.44 -1.04
N LYS A 22 -4.79 4.33 -0.16
CA LYS A 22 -5.18 5.70 -0.56
C LYS A 22 -4.00 6.48 -1.13
N LYS A 23 -2.81 6.36 -0.51
CA LYS A 23 -1.58 7.01 -1.00
C LYS A 23 -1.16 6.46 -2.35
N LEU A 24 -1.14 5.14 -2.51
CA LEU A 24 -0.82 4.46 -3.78
C LEU A 24 -1.77 4.93 -4.90
N HIS A 25 -3.08 4.93 -4.66
CA HIS A 25 -4.06 5.38 -5.66
C HIS A 25 -3.82 6.82 -6.11
N LYS A 26 -3.52 7.72 -5.17
CA LYS A 26 -3.20 9.11 -5.49
C LYS A 26 -1.94 9.21 -6.36
N LEU A 27 -0.86 8.53 -5.96
CA LEU A 27 0.40 8.55 -6.71
C LEU A 27 0.27 7.94 -8.10
N SER A 28 -0.52 6.88 -8.26
CA SER A 28 -0.80 6.30 -9.58
C SER A 28 -1.47 7.32 -10.51
N LYS A 29 -2.46 8.07 -10.02
CA LYS A 29 -3.08 9.17 -10.78
C LYS A 29 -2.09 10.29 -11.12
N ASP A 30 -1.22 10.64 -10.18
CA ASP A 30 -0.20 11.66 -10.40
C ASP A 30 0.84 11.20 -11.44
N ALA A 31 1.25 9.94 -11.42
CA ALA A 31 2.13 9.35 -12.42
C ALA A 31 1.50 9.39 -13.82
N GLU A 32 0.24 8.94 -13.96
CA GLU A 32 -0.50 9.02 -15.23
C GLU A 32 -0.60 10.45 -15.75
N LYS A 33 -0.79 11.43 -14.84
CA LYS A 33 -0.86 12.85 -15.20
C LYS A 33 0.47 13.34 -15.77
N GLU A 34 1.61 12.95 -15.18
CA GLU A 34 2.93 13.31 -15.72
C GLU A 34 3.21 12.66 -17.07
N VAL A 35 2.76 11.42 -17.31
CA VAL A 35 2.82 10.80 -18.64
C VAL A 35 2.02 11.60 -19.68
N LYS A 36 0.79 12.00 -19.33
CA LYS A 36 -0.05 12.82 -20.22
C LYS A 36 0.59 14.18 -20.50
N LYS A 37 1.20 14.83 -19.50
CA LYS A 37 1.93 16.09 -19.69
C LYS A 37 3.17 15.90 -20.57
N HIS A 38 3.93 14.83 -20.36
CA HIS A 38 5.07 14.47 -21.21
C HIS A 38 4.65 14.32 -22.69
N GLN A 39 3.55 13.63 -22.95
CA GLN A 39 3.04 13.43 -24.32
C GLN A 39 2.61 14.76 -24.97
N LYS A 40 2.02 15.69 -24.20
CA LYS A 40 1.56 16.99 -24.69
C LYS A 40 2.65 18.07 -24.77
N ALA A 41 3.80 17.84 -24.14
CA ALA A 41 4.89 18.80 -24.10
C ALA A 41 5.49 19.03 -25.50
N LYS A 42 5.72 20.30 -25.85
CA LYS A 42 6.21 20.70 -27.18
C LYS A 42 7.74 20.73 -27.25
N THR A 43 8.41 20.95 -26.13
CA THR A 43 9.88 21.06 -26.08
C THR A 43 10.52 19.84 -25.42
N VAL A 44 11.77 19.57 -25.79
CA VAL A 44 12.57 18.47 -25.22
C VAL A 44 12.79 18.67 -23.72
N GLU A 45 13.03 19.90 -23.28
CA GLU A 45 13.22 20.26 -21.87
C GLU A 45 11.97 19.95 -21.02
N GLN A 46 10.78 20.31 -21.51
CA GLN A 46 9.52 20.01 -20.84
C GLN A 46 9.28 18.50 -20.77
N LYS A 47 9.54 17.77 -21.85
CA LYS A 47 9.48 16.30 -21.85
C LYS A 47 10.41 15.72 -20.80
N LEU A 48 11.67 16.16 -20.77
CA LEU A 48 12.64 15.69 -19.78
C LEU A 48 12.17 15.95 -18.34
N LYS A 49 11.64 17.15 -18.06
CA LYS A 49 11.08 17.50 -16.74
C LYS A 49 9.97 16.53 -16.30
N HIS A 50 8.98 16.29 -17.16
CA HIS A 50 7.86 15.38 -16.85
C HIS A 50 8.33 13.92 -16.70
N LYS A 51 9.33 13.50 -17.49
CA LYS A 51 9.94 12.17 -17.35
C LYS A 51 10.63 12.01 -15.99
N ILE A 52 11.38 13.02 -15.54
CA ILE A 52 12.05 13.00 -14.24
C ILE A 52 11.03 12.91 -13.10
N GLU A 53 9.98 13.74 -13.13
CA GLU A 53 8.93 13.71 -12.11
C GLU A 53 8.17 12.38 -12.09
N HIS A 54 7.84 11.82 -13.27
CA HIS A 54 7.25 10.49 -13.36
C HIS A 54 8.14 9.43 -12.69
N THR A 55 9.45 9.44 -12.97
CA THR A 55 10.41 8.50 -12.33
C THR A 55 10.48 8.66 -10.81
N LYS A 56 10.40 9.90 -10.29
CA LYS A 56 10.34 10.13 -8.84
C LYS A 56 9.07 9.54 -8.22
N ILE A 57 7.92 9.74 -8.89
CA ILE A 57 6.63 9.21 -8.42
C ILE A 57 6.64 7.68 -8.44
N THR A 58 7.14 7.05 -9.51
CA THR A 58 7.22 5.58 -9.59
C THR A 58 8.16 4.99 -8.54
N GLY A 59 9.26 5.68 -8.19
CA GLY A 59 10.10 5.32 -7.05
C GLY A 59 9.32 5.23 -5.74
N LYS A 60 8.53 6.27 -5.43
CA LYS A 60 7.65 6.30 -4.23
C LYS A 60 6.58 5.21 -4.26
N ILE A 61 6.02 4.92 -5.43
CA ILE A 61 5.05 3.81 -5.60
C ILE A 61 5.70 2.47 -5.26
N LYS A 62 6.95 2.24 -5.67
CA LYS A 62 7.68 0.99 -5.36
C LYS A 62 7.92 0.82 -3.86
N GLU A 63 8.30 1.89 -3.17
CA GLU A 63 8.46 1.91 -1.71
C GLU A 63 7.14 1.59 -1.00
N LEU A 64 6.06 2.28 -1.34
CA LEU A 64 4.74 2.06 -0.75
C LEU A 64 4.16 0.67 -1.08
N THR A 65 4.45 0.12 -2.27
CA THR A 65 4.06 -1.25 -2.62
C THR A 65 4.75 -2.27 -1.72
N THR A 66 6.02 -2.02 -1.37
CA THR A 66 6.76 -2.87 -0.43
C THR A 66 6.14 -2.81 0.97
N GLU A 67 5.80 -1.61 1.43
CA GLU A 67 5.10 -1.40 2.71
C GLU A 67 3.71 -2.06 2.73
N HIS A 68 2.93 -1.89 1.65
CA HIS A 68 1.65 -2.56 1.44
C HIS A 68 1.78 -4.09 1.61
N ASN A 69 2.76 -4.70 0.95
CA ASN A 69 2.96 -6.15 1.00
C ASN A 69 3.38 -6.63 2.39
N LYS A 70 4.12 -5.82 3.15
CA LYS A 70 4.40 -6.10 4.57
C LYS A 70 3.10 -6.15 5.37
N PHE A 71 2.23 -5.15 5.27
CA PHE A 71 0.95 -5.14 5.97
C PHE A 71 0.05 -6.32 5.58
N VAL A 72 -0.02 -6.67 4.30
CA VAL A 72 -0.78 -7.85 3.83
C VAL A 72 -0.23 -9.15 4.46
N THR A 73 1.09 -9.28 4.52
CA THR A 73 1.74 -10.48 5.10
C THR A 73 1.46 -10.57 6.60
N THR A 74 1.61 -9.44 7.32
CA THR A 74 1.29 -9.32 8.75
C THR A 74 -0.17 -9.64 9.04
N LEU A 75 -1.11 -9.10 8.25
CA LEU A 75 -2.54 -9.39 8.39
C LEU A 75 -2.86 -10.87 8.17
N LYS A 76 -2.25 -11.51 7.16
CA LYS A 76 -2.40 -12.95 6.95
C LYS A 76 -1.93 -13.76 8.16
N HIS A 77 -0.79 -13.40 8.73
CA HIS A 77 -0.25 -14.06 9.90
C HIS A 77 -1.20 -13.95 11.10
N HIS A 78 -1.64 -12.73 11.44
CA HIS A 78 -2.59 -12.50 12.54
C HIS A 78 -3.96 -13.12 12.28
N SER A 79 -4.43 -13.18 11.03
CA SER A 79 -5.70 -13.85 10.69
C SER A 79 -5.65 -15.35 10.97
N ILE A 80 -4.52 -15.99 10.69
CA ILE A 80 -4.29 -17.41 10.99
C ILE A 80 -4.22 -17.61 12.51
N ALA A 81 -3.46 -16.76 13.22
CA ALA A 81 -3.33 -16.82 14.68
C ALA A 81 -4.68 -16.58 15.41
N PHE A 82 -5.47 -15.62 14.93
CA PHE A 82 -6.84 -15.38 15.38
C PHE A 82 -7.70 -16.63 15.21
N SER A 83 -7.68 -17.24 14.03
CA SER A 83 -8.46 -18.45 13.74
C SER A 83 -8.06 -19.63 14.63
N HIS A 84 -6.78 -19.81 14.93
CA HIS A 84 -6.31 -20.82 15.87
C HIS A 84 -6.76 -20.54 17.30
N SER A 85 -6.69 -19.28 17.73
CA SER A 85 -7.12 -18.86 19.08
C SER A 85 -8.63 -19.03 19.26
N LEU A 86 -9.41 -18.65 18.24
CA LEU A 86 -10.86 -18.81 18.20
C LEU A 86 -11.26 -20.28 18.31
N ARG A 87 -10.63 -21.16 17.53
CA ARG A 87 -10.88 -22.61 17.62
C ARG A 87 -10.59 -23.16 19.00
N LYS A 88 -9.48 -22.76 19.62
CA LYS A 88 -9.12 -23.20 20.99
C LYS A 88 -10.18 -22.80 22.00
N GLU A 89 -10.65 -21.55 21.96
CA GLU A 89 -11.71 -21.07 22.85
C GLU A 89 -13.05 -21.78 22.64
N HIS A 90 -13.38 -22.18 21.40
CA HIS A 90 -14.63 -22.92 21.11
C HIS A 90 -14.56 -24.43 21.37
N THR A 91 -13.36 -25.01 21.46
CA THR A 91 -13.16 -26.42 21.85
C THR A 91 -12.97 -26.62 23.35
N LEU A 92 -12.84 -25.53 24.11
CA LEU A 92 -12.83 -25.50 25.58
C LEU A 92 -14.25 -25.33 26.11
#